data_AF-A0A1Y1NC77-F1
#
_entry.id   AF-A0A1Y1NC77-F1
#
_cell.length_a   1.000
_cell.length_b   1.000
_cell.length_c   1.000
_cell.angle_alpha   90.00
_cell.angle_beta   90.00
_cell.angle_gamma   90.00
#
_symmetry.space_group_name_H-M   'P 1'
#
loop_
_entity.id
_entity.type
_entity.pdbx_description
1 polymer ?
#
loop_
_entity_poly.entity_id
_entity_poly.type
_entity_poly.pdbx_seq_one_letter_code
_entity_poly.pdbx_strand_id
1 'polypeptide(L)'
;MKQKNYTEVPIIDANNTFLGMASIPYIMNMLMTCKVKQNDLITEAIQMQYRSVALNSSLGLLSRILETEPYALVVQDEACLRPNAVIKKESVKGIITTVDLLNYITTMASEKSNQVNGSI
;
A
#
# COMPACT_ATOMS: atom_id res chain seq x y z
N MET A 1 16.29 5.56 2.64
CA MET A 1 15.08 6.31 2.21
C MET A 1 15.47 7.60 1.50
N LYS A 2 16.04 8.60 2.18
CA LYS A 2 16.46 9.89 1.57
C LYS A 2 17.39 9.77 0.36
N GLN A 3 18.42 8.92 0.41
CA GLN A 3 19.35 8.73 -0.71
C GLN A 3 18.69 8.21 -2.00
N LYS A 4 17.61 7.43 -1.88
CA LYS A 4 16.86 6.87 -3.02
C LYS A 4 15.60 7.67 -3.33
N ASN A 5 15.41 8.83 -2.70
CA ASN A 5 14.19 9.63 -2.78
C ASN A 5 12.89 8.86 -2.48
N TYR A 6 12.97 7.83 -1.63
CA TYR A 6 11.78 7.13 -1.14
C TYR A 6 11.30 7.80 0.15
N THR A 7 10.03 8.18 0.17
CA THR A 7 9.34 8.73 1.34
C THR A 7 8.73 7.63 2.20
N GLU A 8 8.38 6.50 1.59
CA GLU A 8 7.69 5.38 2.21
C GLU A 8 8.23 4.07 1.63
N VAL A 9 8.34 3.02 2.46
CA VAL A 9 8.81 1.69 2.04
C VAL A 9 8.07 0.58 2.80
N PRO A 10 7.65 -0.51 2.12
CA PRO A 10 7.07 -1.68 2.77
C PRO A 10 8.13 -2.42 3.56
N ILE A 11 7.76 -2.79 4.78
CA ILE A 11 8.56 -3.66 5.63
C ILE A 11 7.95 -5.06 5.54
N ILE A 12 8.79 -6.01 5.14
CA ILE A 12 8.45 -7.43 5.04
C ILE A 12 9.36 -8.23 5.95
N ASP A 13 8.87 -9.36 6.44
CA ASP A 13 9.70 -10.33 7.17
C ASP A 13 10.52 -11.21 6.21
N ALA A 14 11.33 -12.11 6.77
CA ALA A 14 12.12 -13.08 6.00
C ALA A 14 11.27 -14.07 5.17
N ASN A 15 9.97 -14.18 5.46
CA ASN A 15 9.03 -15.05 4.76
C ASN A 15 8.23 -14.30 3.66
N ASN A 16 8.58 -13.04 3.37
CA ASN A 16 7.83 -12.12 2.50
C ASN A 16 6.42 -11.77 3.00
N THR A 17 6.20 -11.86 4.31
CA THR A 17 4.97 -11.39 4.95
C THR A 17 5.06 -9.88 5.13
N PHE A 18 4.05 -9.15 4.66
CA PHE A 18 3.94 -7.72 4.90
C PHE A 18 3.70 -7.44 6.39
N LEU A 19 4.56 -6.61 7.00
CA LEU A 19 4.46 -6.21 8.41
C LEU A 19 3.83 -4.82 8.56
N GLY A 20 4.09 -3.92 7.62
CA GLY A 20 3.59 -2.56 7.66
C GLY A 20 4.40 -1.61 6.78
N MET A 21 4.13 -0.32 6.94
CA MET A 21 4.79 0.75 6.17
C MET A 21 5.75 1.54 7.07
N ALA A 22 6.97 1.73 6.59
CA ALA A 22 7.90 2.70 7.15
C ALA A 22 7.86 3.98 6.33
N SER A 23 7.44 5.09 6.93
CA SER A 23 7.41 6.40 6.28
C SER A 23 8.31 7.39 7.02
N ILE A 24 8.98 8.29 6.29
CA ILE A 24 9.83 9.32 6.89
C ILE A 24 9.04 10.17 7.92
N PRO A 25 7.81 10.65 7.62
CA PRO A 25 7.06 11.44 8.60
C PRO A 25 6.76 10.67 9.88
N TYR A 26 6.40 9.39 9.77
CA TYR A 26 6.08 8.57 10.94
C TYR A 26 7.32 8.27 11.79
N ILE A 27 8.43 7.87 11.17
CA ILE A 27 9.69 7.62 11.87
C ILE A 27 10.16 8.89 12.59
N MET A 28 10.08 10.05 11.92
CA MET A 28 10.44 11.33 12.54
C MET A 28 9.55 11.64 13.74
N ASN A 29 8.24 11.43 13.63
CA ASN A 29 7.32 11.61 14.76
C ASN A 29 7.66 10.68 15.93
N MET A 30 7.98 9.41 15.66
CA MET A 30 8.37 8.44 16.70
C MET A 30 9.69 8.84 17.39
N LEU A 31 10.67 9.36 16.64
CA LEU A 31 11.92 9.87 17.19
C LEU A 31 11.71 11.15 18.02
N MET A 32 10.94 12.12 17.49
CA MET A 32 10.66 13.40 18.18
C MET A 32 9.85 13.21 19.46
N THR A 33 8.97 12.20 19.49
CA THR A 33 8.19 11.83 20.68
C THR A 33 8.95 10.90 21.64
N CYS A 34 10.23 10.61 21.36
CA CYS A 34 11.10 9.71 22.12
C CYS A 34 10.52 8.30 22.31
N LYS A 35 9.60 7.86 21.43
CA LYS A 35 9.01 6.52 21.44
C LYS A 35 9.96 5.47 20.88
N VAL A 36 10.89 5.89 20.02
CA VAL A 36 12.01 5.10 19.51
C VAL A 36 13.28 5.93 19.53
N LYS A 37 14.42 5.26 19.55
CA LYS A 37 15.77 5.81 19.45
C LYS A 37 16.37 5.47 18.09
N GLN A 38 17.47 6.14 17.77
CA GLN A 38 18.17 5.94 16.49
C GLN A 38 18.67 4.51 16.28
N ASN A 39 18.95 3.77 17.35
CA ASN A 39 19.47 2.40 17.29
C ASN A 39 18.38 1.33 17.48
N ASP A 40 17.14 1.73 17.68
CA ASP A 40 16.04 0.79 17.83
C ASP A 40 15.71 0.16 16.46
N LEU A 41 15.11 -1.02 16.47
CA LEU A 41 14.80 -1.75 15.24
C LEU A 41 13.73 -1.01 14.44
N ILE A 42 13.83 -1.05 13.11
CA ILE A 42 12.83 -0.42 12.23
C ILE A 42 11.42 -0.96 12.48
N THR A 43 11.28 -2.22 12.90
CA THR A 43 10.01 -2.86 13.26
C THR A 43 9.30 -2.20 14.43
N GLU A 44 9.98 -1.38 15.22
CA GLU A 44 9.38 -0.58 16.30
C GLU A 44 8.86 0.78 15.81
N ALA A 45 9.21 1.16 14.57
CA ALA A 45 8.85 2.43 13.94
C ALA A 45 8.09 2.24 12.60
N ILE A 46 7.26 1.19 12.52
CA ILE A 46 6.36 0.95 11.38
C ILE A 46 4.91 1.31 11.70
N GLN A 47 4.22 1.84 10.70
CA GLN A 47 2.78 2.05 10.75
C GLN A 47 2.09 0.76 10.30
N MET A 48 1.43 0.07 11.24
CA MET A 48 0.67 -1.17 11.00
C MET A 48 -0.83 -0.94 10.86
N GLN A 49 -1.28 0.32 11.01
CA GLN A 49 -2.68 0.69 10.81
C GLN A 49 -2.95 0.80 9.30
N TYR A 50 -3.64 -0.20 8.78
CA TYR A 50 -4.11 -0.26 7.40
C TYR A 50 -5.32 -1.18 7.30
N ARG A 51 -5.98 -1.16 6.14
CA ARG A 51 -7.00 -2.14 5.80
C ARG A 51 -6.62 -2.91 4.54
N SER A 52 -6.85 -4.22 4.57
CA SER A 52 -6.75 -5.06 3.39
C SER A 52 -8.00 -4.93 2.52
N VAL A 53 -7.81 -4.93 1.20
CA VAL A 53 -8.87 -4.84 0.21
C VAL A 53 -8.66 -5.92 -0.85
N ALA A 54 -9.73 -6.62 -1.24
CA ALA A 54 -9.63 -7.63 -2.27
C ALA A 54 -9.36 -7.00 -3.64
N LEU A 55 -8.57 -7.67 -4.49
CA LEU A 55 -8.19 -7.18 -5.83
C LEU A 55 -9.38 -6.76 -6.72
N ASN A 56 -10.54 -7.40 -6.54
CA ASN A 56 -11.77 -7.13 -7.30
C ASN A 56 -12.69 -6.08 -6.64
N SER A 57 -12.24 -5.41 -5.58
CA SER A 57 -13.03 -4.38 -4.89
C SER A 57 -13.18 -3.12 -5.73
N SER A 58 -14.26 -2.37 -5.51
CA SER A 58 -14.49 -1.12 -6.23
C SER A 58 -13.57 0.01 -5.77
N LEU A 59 -13.27 0.93 -6.69
CA LEU A 59 -12.51 2.15 -6.35
C LEU A 59 -13.25 3.04 -5.35
N GLY A 60 -14.58 2.99 -5.30
CA GLY A 60 -15.37 3.71 -4.29
C GLY A 60 -15.11 3.18 -2.87
N LEU A 61 -15.02 1.85 -2.71
CA LEU A 61 -14.63 1.26 -1.43
C LEU A 61 -13.18 1.64 -1.06
N LEU A 62 -12.27 1.57 -2.03
CA LEU A 62 -10.87 1.96 -1.82
C LEU A 62 -10.75 3.43 -1.38
N SER A 63 -11.47 4.34 -2.04
CA SER A 63 -11.56 5.76 -1.65
C SER A 63 -12.00 5.90 -0.20
N ARG A 64 -13.08 5.21 0.19
CA ARG A 64 -13.62 5.29 1.55
C ARG A 64 -12.65 4.76 2.60
N ILE A 65 -11.84 3.76 2.27
CA ILE A 65 -10.77 3.25 3.15
C ILE A 65 -9.68 4.30 3.33
N LEU A 66 -9.24 4.91 2.23
CA LEU A 66 -8.15 5.90 2.21
C LEU A 66 -8.53 7.24 2.86
N GLU A 67 -9.81 7.46 3.17
CA GLU A 67 -10.26 8.60 3.98
C GLU A 67 -9.85 8.47 5.46
N THR A 68 -9.73 7.24 5.98
CA THR A 68 -9.39 6.99 7.40
C THR A 68 -8.05 6.31 7.57
N GLU A 69 -7.62 5.52 6.59
CA GLU A 69 -6.38 4.77 6.62
C GLU A 69 -5.32 5.44 5.72
N PRO A 70 -4.04 5.46 6.14
CA PRO A 70 -2.95 6.05 5.35
C PRO A 70 -2.72 5.35 4.00
N TYR A 71 -3.00 4.04 3.96
CA TYR A 71 -2.79 3.18 2.81
C TYR A 71 -3.68 1.94 2.93
N ALA A 72 -3.90 1.28 1.80
CA ALA A 72 -4.65 0.03 1.70
C ALA A 72 -3.75 -1.08 1.13
N LEU A 73 -3.87 -2.29 1.69
CA LEU A 73 -3.14 -3.48 1.24
C LEU A 73 -4.03 -4.27 0.28
N VAL A 74 -3.64 -4.38 -0.99
CA VAL A 74 -4.39 -5.17 -1.97
C VAL A 74 -4.02 -6.63 -1.84
N VAL A 75 -5.00 -7.48 -1.58
CA VAL A 75 -4.83 -8.92 -1.39
C VAL A 75 -5.66 -9.72 -2.38
N GLN A 76 -5.20 -10.92 -2.69
CA GLN A 76 -5.95 -11.88 -3.49
C GLN A 76 -5.75 -13.29 -2.94
N ASP A 77 -6.86 -14.00 -2.75
CA ASP A 77 -6.86 -15.43 -2.46
C ASP A 77 -6.35 -16.20 -3.67
N GLU A 78 -5.21 -16.87 -3.51
CA GLU A 78 -4.67 -17.80 -4.48
C GLU A 78 -4.86 -19.23 -3.99
N ALA A 79 -5.45 -20.07 -4.85
CA ALA A 79 -5.50 -21.50 -4.61
C ALA A 79 -4.18 -22.13 -5.04
N CYS A 80 -3.35 -22.54 -4.08
CA CYS A 80 -2.16 -23.32 -4.37
C CYS A 80 -2.54 -24.81 -4.34
N LEU A 81 -2.54 -25.44 -5.52
CA LEU A 81 -2.73 -26.88 -5.65
C LEU A 81 -1.45 -27.59 -5.21
N ARG A 82 -1.49 -28.21 -4.03
CA ARG A 82 -0.52 -29.24 -3.65
C ARG A 82 -1.10 -30.61 -3.97
N PRO A 83 -0.25 -31.65 -4.17
CA PRO A 83 -0.70 -32.98 -4.59
C PRO A 83 -1.87 -33.55 -3.76
N ASN A 84 -1.96 -33.19 -2.47
CA ASN A 84 -2.96 -33.74 -1.54
C ASN A 84 -3.82 -32.67 -0.84
N ALA A 85 -3.73 -31.39 -1.21
CA ALA A 85 -4.50 -30.32 -0.57
C ALA A 85 -4.63 -29.06 -1.44
N VAL A 86 -5.81 -28.43 -1.39
CA VAL A 86 -6.00 -27.05 -1.85
C VAL A 86 -5.70 -26.14 -0.67
N ILE A 87 -4.56 -25.43 -0.72
CA ILE A 87 -4.21 -24.44 0.29
C ILE A 87 -4.60 -23.07 -0.26
N LYS A 88 -5.52 -22.38 0.42
CA LYS A 88 -5.77 -20.97 0.15
C LYS A 88 -4.63 -20.15 0.74
N LYS A 89 -3.89 -19.45 -0.11
CA LYS A 89 -2.83 -18.52 0.28
C LYS A 89 -3.30 -17.12 -0.04
N GLU A 90 -3.39 -16.26 0.96
CA GLU A 90 -3.59 -14.83 0.73
C GLU A 90 -2.27 -14.26 0.17
N SER A 91 -2.33 -13.69 -1.03
CA SER A 91 -1.18 -13.08 -1.70
C SER A 91 -1.34 -11.56 -1.71
N VAL A 92 -0.31 -10.84 -1.28
CA VAL A 92 -0.26 -9.38 -1.41
C VAL A 92 0.03 -9.02 -2.86
N LYS A 93 -0.84 -8.21 -3.47
CA LYS A 93 -0.71 -7.74 -4.85
C LYS A 93 -0.13 -6.34 -4.95
N GLY A 94 -0.31 -5.53 -3.91
CA GLY A 94 0.24 -4.18 -3.89
C GLY A 94 -0.23 -3.39 -2.69
N ILE A 95 0.28 -2.17 -2.60
CA ILE A 95 -0.11 -1.17 -1.61
C ILE A 95 -0.61 0.03 -2.39
N ILE A 96 -1.72 0.61 -1.97
CA ILE A 96 -2.32 1.76 -2.63
C ILE A 96 -2.46 2.90 -1.62
N THR A 97 -2.06 4.09 -2.02
CA THR A 97 -2.20 5.34 -1.29
C THR A 97 -3.21 6.27 -1.95
N THR A 98 -3.59 7.34 -1.25
CA THR A 98 -4.44 8.40 -1.83
C THR A 98 -3.80 9.04 -3.07
N VAL A 99 -2.46 9.17 -3.08
CA VAL A 99 -1.73 9.72 -4.23
C VAL A 99 -1.90 8.83 -5.46
N ASP A 100 -1.85 7.52 -5.29
CA ASP A 100 -2.04 6.57 -6.39
C ASP A 100 -3.46 6.64 -6.97
N LEU A 101 -4.47 6.75 -6.09
CA LEU A 101 -5.86 6.89 -6.52
C LEU A 101 -6.10 8.21 -7.26
N LEU A 102 -5.53 9.31 -6.77
CA LEU A 102 -5.60 10.62 -7.44
C LEU A 102 -4.91 10.57 -8.81
N ASN A 103 -3.70 10.03 -8.88
CA ASN A 103 -2.97 9.88 -10.13
C ASN A 103 -3.78 9.07 -11.15
N TYR A 104 -4.37 7.93 -10.73
CA TYR A 104 -5.22 7.12 -11.59
C TYR A 104 -6.40 7.91 -12.15
N ILE A 105 -7.12 8.65 -11.29
CA ILE A 105 -8.27 9.47 -11.72
C ILE A 105 -7.84 10.57 -12.69
N THR A 106 -6.74 11.26 -12.41
CA THR A 106 -6.23 12.35 -13.25
C THR A 106 -5.77 11.85 -14.61
N THR A 107 -5.03 10.73 -14.66
CA THR A 107 -4.59 10.13 -15.94
C THR A 107 -5.79 9.67 -16.78
N MET A 108 -6.77 9.01 -16.16
CA MET A 108 -8.01 8.58 -16.84
C MET A 108 -8.82 9.76 -17.40
N ALA A 109 -8.86 10.88 -16.68
CA ALA A 109 -9.55 12.09 -17.15
C ALA A 109 -8.87 12.69 -18.39
N SER A 110 -7.54 12.75 -18.41
CA SER A 110 -6.76 13.22 -19.56
C SER A 110 -6.93 12.32 -20.80
N GLU A 111 -7.01 11.00 -20.61
CA GLU A 111 -7.24 10.05 -21.70
C GLU A 111 -8.64 10.21 -22.32
N LYS A 112 -9.67 10.43 -21.50
CA LYS A 112 -11.03 10.72 -22.00
C LYS A 112 -11.10 12.00 -22.81
N SER A 113 -10.41 13.07 -22.42
CA SER A 113 -10.38 14.31 -23.21
C SER A 113 -9.68 14.15 -24.57
N ASN A 114 -8.68 13.28 -24.66
CA ASN A 114 -7.96 13.05 -25.92
C ASN A 114 -8.76 12.19 -26.92
N GLN A 115 -9.66 11.32 -26.46
CA GLN A 115 -10.53 10.55 -27.35
C GLN A 115 -11.68 11.38 -27.94
N VAL A 116 -12.17 12.40 -27.20
CA VAL A 116 -13.22 13.30 -27.69
C VAL A 116 -12.69 14.26 -28.78
N ASN A 117 -11.42 14.64 -28.71
CA ASN A 117 -10.80 15.58 -29.66
C ASN A 117 -10.18 14.89 -30.90
N GLY A 118 -10.20 13.55 -30.98
CA GLY A 118 -9.64 12.77 -32.09
C GLY A 118 -10.65 12.35 -33.17
N SER A 119 -11.89 12.86 -33.12
CA SER A 119 -12.94 12.62 -34.12
C SER A 119 -13.41 13.95 -34.73
N ILE A 120 -12.54 14.62 -35.48
CA ILE A 120 -12.90 15.73 -36.40
C ILE A 120 -12.16 15.51 -37.71
#